data_AF-Q8FPZ5-F1
#
_entry.id   AF-Q8FPZ5-F1
#
_cell.length_a   1.000
_cell.length_b   1.000
_cell.length_c   1.000
_cell.angle_alpha   90.00
_cell.angle_beta   90.00
_cell.angle_gamma   90.00
#
_symmetry.space_group_name_H-M   'P 1'
#
loop_
_entity.id
_entity.type
_entity.pdbx_description
1 polymer ?
#
loop_
_entity_poly.entity_id
_entity_poly.type
_entity_poly.pdbx_seq_one_letter_code
_entity_poly.pdbx_strand_id
1 'polypeptide(L)'
;MSPKTGAPLPAAEGRRRRRLLGWVWALAAAGLAVVLATIWALGPTLGTALWGKPVFLVPPTPERYATTVFDIAERQGIYAGSELFAVARARAEEAVAHADSIADTYPHIDAVLAAAGGKHSTLILPGVVPRERGADLVPTVESDGQVVTVTLPATDAGWDGQAYVDAVAPALVEELRGDGCAVMLDLRGQHRWGYGAHARRCVTAVAGW
;
A
#
# COMPACT_ATOMS: atom_id res chain seq x y z
N MET A 1 68.52 -21.68 -30.55
CA MET A 1 67.56 -20.72 -29.98
C MET A 1 66.30 -20.77 -30.84
N SER A 2 65.15 -21.17 -30.25
CA SER A 2 63.80 -21.11 -30.83
C SER A 2 63.48 -19.76 -31.49
N PRO A 3 62.44 -19.58 -32.34
CA PRO A 3 61.18 -20.34 -32.36
C PRO A 3 60.51 -20.53 -33.74
N LYS A 4 59.84 -21.67 -33.99
CA LYS A 4 58.58 -21.77 -34.76
C LYS A 4 57.87 -23.02 -34.21
N THR A 5 56.56 -23.07 -33.95
CA THR A 5 55.48 -22.63 -34.82
C THR A 5 54.19 -22.56 -33.99
N GLY A 6 53.54 -21.40 -33.91
CA GLY A 6 52.14 -21.32 -33.49
C GLY A 6 51.27 -21.66 -34.70
N ALA A 7 50.55 -22.79 -34.66
CA ALA A 7 49.59 -23.15 -35.70
C ALA A 7 48.43 -22.14 -35.72
N PRO A 8 47.98 -21.67 -36.90
CA PRO A 8 46.79 -20.82 -36.99
C PRO A 8 45.55 -21.66 -36.64
N LEU A 9 44.80 -21.23 -35.63
CA LEU A 9 43.54 -21.85 -35.24
C LEU A 9 42.55 -21.90 -36.43
N PRO A 10 41.86 -23.03 -36.66
CA PRO A 10 41.00 -23.21 -37.83
C PRO A 10 39.79 -22.26 -37.80
N ALA A 11 39.57 -21.53 -38.89
CA ALA A 11 38.53 -20.50 -39.05
C ALA A 11 37.08 -20.98 -38.79
N ALA A 12 36.83 -22.29 -38.78
CA ALA A 12 35.52 -22.88 -38.48
C ALA A 12 35.15 -22.77 -36.98
N GLU A 13 36.13 -22.82 -36.09
CA GLU A 13 35.94 -22.81 -34.65
C GLU A 13 35.55 -21.42 -34.13
N GLY A 14 36.10 -20.37 -34.76
CA GLY A 14 35.73 -18.97 -34.51
C GLY A 14 34.29 -18.63 -34.88
N ARG A 15 33.75 -19.20 -35.97
CA ARG A 15 32.33 -19.02 -36.36
C ARG A 15 31.38 -19.74 -35.41
N ARG A 16 31.72 -20.96 -34.96
CA ARG A 16 30.92 -21.72 -34.00
C ARG A 16 30.93 -21.06 -32.62
N ARG A 17 32.08 -20.56 -32.16
CA ARG A 17 32.22 -19.80 -30.91
C ARG A 17 31.47 -18.46 -30.94
N ARG A 18 31.49 -17.72 -32.05
CA ARG A 18 30.70 -16.48 -32.23
C ARG A 18 29.19 -16.75 -32.22
N ARG A 19 28.74 -17.84 -32.86
CA ARG A 19 27.33 -18.25 -32.80
C ARG A 19 26.93 -18.64 -31.38
N LEU A 20 27.73 -19.46 -30.69
CA LEU A 20 27.49 -19.85 -29.29
C LEU A 20 27.47 -18.65 -28.33
N LEU A 21 28.40 -17.69 -28.48
CA LEU A 21 28.35 -16.43 -27.72
C LEU A 21 27.07 -15.63 -28.02
N GLY A 22 26.65 -15.60 -29.29
CA GLY A 22 25.39 -14.96 -29.69
C GLY A 22 24.17 -15.59 -29.02
N TRP A 23 24.11 -16.91 -28.93
CA TRP A 23 23.04 -17.63 -28.22
C TRP A 23 23.07 -17.35 -26.71
N VAL A 24 24.25 -17.32 -26.09
CA VAL A 24 24.38 -16.98 -24.66
C VAL A 24 23.91 -15.55 -24.39
N TRP A 25 24.30 -14.58 -25.22
CA TRP A 25 23.82 -13.20 -25.10
C TRP A 25 22.32 -13.07 -25.37
N ALA A 26 21.77 -13.82 -26.32
CA ALA A 26 20.34 -13.84 -26.59
C ALA A 26 19.55 -14.41 -25.40
N LEU A 27 20.03 -15.50 -24.78
CA LEU A 27 19.43 -16.07 -23.57
C LEU A 27 19.56 -15.13 -22.37
N ALA A 28 20.69 -14.46 -22.21
CA ALA A 28 20.89 -13.47 -21.16
C ALA A 28 19.96 -12.25 -21.35
N ALA A 29 19.82 -11.75 -22.58
CA ALA A 29 18.91 -10.66 -22.91
C ALA A 29 17.44 -11.05 -22.71
N ALA A 30 17.06 -12.27 -23.12
CA ALA A 30 15.73 -12.79 -22.86
C ALA A 30 15.45 -12.94 -21.37
N GLY A 31 16.41 -13.47 -20.59
CA GLY A 31 16.31 -13.55 -19.13
C GLY A 31 16.16 -12.19 -18.48
N LEU A 32 16.96 -11.19 -18.90
CA LEU A 32 16.85 -9.82 -18.43
C LEU A 32 15.48 -9.20 -18.75
N ALA A 33 14.94 -9.43 -19.94
CA ALA A 33 13.62 -8.95 -20.34
C ALA A 33 12.52 -9.57 -19.46
N VAL A 34 12.61 -10.86 -19.14
CA VAL A 34 11.68 -11.53 -18.23
C VAL A 34 11.76 -10.93 -16.82
N VAL A 35 12.96 -10.66 -16.30
CA VAL A 35 13.14 -10.01 -14.99
C VAL A 35 12.58 -8.60 -14.97
N LEU A 36 12.80 -7.81 -16.03
CA LEU A 36 12.22 -6.47 -16.13
C LEU A 36 10.68 -6.51 -16.20
N ALA A 37 10.12 -7.46 -16.95
CA ALA A 37 8.68 -7.64 -17.06
C ALA A 37 8.06 -8.04 -15.71
N THR A 38 8.69 -8.93 -14.95
CA THR A 38 8.21 -9.31 -13.61
C THR A 38 8.30 -8.15 -12.63
N ILE A 39 9.38 -7.36 -12.65
CA ILE A 39 9.49 -6.13 -11.84
C ILE A 39 8.40 -5.12 -12.22
N TRP A 40 8.11 -4.95 -13.50
CA TRP A 40 7.06 -4.02 -13.95
C TRP A 40 5.64 -4.49 -13.56
N ALA A 41 5.40 -5.80 -13.58
CA ALA A 41 4.11 -6.38 -13.22
C ALA A 41 3.90 -6.49 -11.69
N LEU A 42 4.91 -6.94 -10.94
CA LEU A 42 4.82 -7.17 -9.49
C LEU A 42 5.38 -6.00 -8.66
N GLY A 43 6.05 -5.02 -9.27
CA GLY A 43 6.60 -3.86 -8.57
C GLY A 43 5.57 -3.11 -7.74
N PRO A 44 4.40 -2.77 -8.30
CA PRO A 44 3.36 -2.08 -7.54
C PRO A 44 2.81 -2.92 -6.38
N THR A 45 2.62 -4.23 -6.58
CA THR A 45 2.07 -5.12 -5.55
C THR A 45 3.05 -5.37 -4.41
N LEU A 46 4.30 -5.69 -4.73
CA LEU A 46 5.37 -5.78 -3.73
C LEU A 46 5.56 -4.43 -3.03
N GLY A 47 5.40 -3.33 -3.79
CA GLY A 47 5.34 -1.97 -3.28
C GLY A 47 4.36 -1.82 -2.13
N THR A 48 3.09 -2.16 -2.40
CA THR A 48 2.03 -2.10 -1.39
C THR A 48 2.26 -3.04 -0.21
N ALA A 49 2.78 -4.24 -0.45
CA ALA A 49 2.98 -5.23 0.60
C ALA A 49 4.12 -4.85 1.56
N LEU A 50 5.20 -4.24 1.05
CA LEU A 50 6.39 -3.92 1.82
C LEU A 50 6.35 -2.50 2.42
N TRP A 51 5.87 -1.52 1.66
CA TRP A 51 5.90 -0.10 2.06
C TRP A 51 4.52 0.52 2.19
N GLY A 52 3.43 -0.25 2.04
CA GLY A 52 2.06 0.26 2.14
C GLY A 52 1.63 1.15 0.97
N LYS A 53 2.47 1.34 -0.06
CA LYS A 53 2.18 2.18 -1.23
C LYS A 53 2.72 1.58 -2.52
N PRO A 54 2.00 1.70 -3.66
CA PRO A 54 2.48 1.16 -4.93
C PRO A 54 3.71 1.92 -5.39
N VAL A 55 4.76 1.18 -5.74
CA VAL A 55 6.02 1.74 -6.27
C VAL A 55 6.08 1.42 -7.76
N PHE A 56 6.12 2.47 -8.58
CA PHE A 56 6.28 2.35 -10.03
C PHE A 56 7.69 2.74 -10.42
N LEU A 57 8.30 1.97 -11.33
CA LEU A 57 9.66 2.20 -11.82
C LEU A 57 9.73 3.36 -12.83
N VAL A 58 8.60 3.63 -13.51
CA VAL A 58 8.38 4.71 -14.47
C VAL A 58 7.00 5.31 -14.14
N PRO A 59 6.76 6.63 -14.31
CA PRO A 59 5.44 7.21 -14.11
C PRO A 59 4.36 6.42 -14.86
N PRO A 60 3.30 5.95 -14.17
CA PRO A 60 2.26 5.15 -14.81
C PRO A 60 1.39 6.01 -15.72
N THR A 61 0.81 5.39 -16.75
CA THR A 61 -0.33 5.98 -17.46
C THR A 61 -1.56 6.02 -16.54
N PRO A 62 -2.55 6.89 -16.81
CA PRO A 62 -3.81 6.90 -16.06
C PRO A 62 -4.47 5.53 -15.94
N GLU A 63 -4.61 4.84 -17.08
CA GLU A 63 -5.14 3.48 -17.14
C GLU A 63 -4.33 2.49 -16.29
N ARG A 64 -2.99 2.54 -16.37
CA ARG A 64 -2.12 1.62 -15.62
C ARG A 64 -2.22 1.86 -14.11
N TYR A 65 -2.33 3.12 -13.71
CA TYR A 65 -2.53 3.49 -12.31
C TYR A 65 -3.85 2.93 -11.77
N ALA A 66 -4.96 3.17 -12.48
CA ALA A 66 -6.29 2.72 -12.07
C ALA A 66 -6.40 1.19 -12.02
N THR A 67 -5.97 0.50 -13.07
CA THR A 67 -6.00 -0.97 -13.15
C THR A 67 -5.15 -1.63 -12.07
N THR A 68 -4.02 -1.02 -11.70
CA THR A 68 -3.21 -1.50 -10.56
C THR A 68 -4.00 -1.44 -9.26
N VAL A 69 -4.78 -0.37 -9.03
CA VAL A 69 -5.65 -0.25 -7.85
C VAL A 69 -6.77 -1.28 -7.90
N PHE A 70 -7.35 -1.56 -9.07
CA PHE A 70 -8.37 -2.59 -9.23
C PHE A 70 -7.82 -3.98 -8.88
N ASP A 71 -6.60 -4.31 -9.32
CA ASP A 71 -5.95 -5.58 -8.98
C ASP A 71 -5.67 -5.70 -7.47
N ILE A 72 -5.35 -4.60 -6.79
CA ILE A 72 -5.20 -4.57 -5.34
C ILE A 72 -6.56 -4.81 -4.67
N ALA A 73 -7.60 -4.11 -5.14
CA ALA A 73 -8.96 -4.26 -4.66
C ALA A 73 -9.49 -5.69 -4.83
N GLU A 74 -9.18 -6.34 -5.94
CA GLU A 74 -9.54 -7.74 -6.19
C GLU A 74 -8.86 -8.70 -5.19
N ARG A 75 -7.58 -8.49 -4.91
CA ARG A 75 -6.82 -9.37 -4.01
C ARG A 75 -7.13 -9.16 -2.54
N GLN A 76 -7.52 -7.95 -2.14
CA GLN A 76 -7.64 -7.55 -0.74
C GLN A 76 -9.08 -7.26 -0.30
N GLY A 77 -9.98 -6.99 -1.25
CA GLY A 77 -11.37 -6.65 -0.99
C GLY A 77 -12.16 -7.84 -0.47
N ILE A 78 -12.91 -7.62 0.61
CA ILE A 78 -13.77 -8.65 1.21
C ILE A 78 -14.90 -9.06 0.24
N TYR A 79 -15.35 -8.14 -0.61
CA TYR A 79 -16.42 -8.31 -1.58
C TYR A 79 -15.92 -8.41 -3.03
N ALA A 80 -14.62 -8.61 -3.24
CA ALA A 80 -14.02 -8.75 -4.57
C ALA A 80 -14.60 -9.92 -5.40
N GLY A 81 -15.15 -10.95 -4.74
CA GLY A 81 -15.82 -12.06 -5.44
C GLY A 81 -17.27 -11.78 -5.85
N SER A 82 -17.80 -10.56 -5.63
CA SER A 82 -19.20 -10.24 -5.89
C SER A 82 -19.47 -9.86 -7.36
N GLU A 83 -20.70 -10.11 -7.84
CA GLU A 83 -21.14 -9.61 -9.16
C GLU A 83 -21.07 -8.08 -9.24
N LEU A 84 -21.37 -7.39 -8.14
CA LEU A 84 -21.26 -5.93 -8.05
C LEU A 84 -19.82 -5.47 -8.34
N PHE A 85 -18.81 -6.14 -7.77
CA PHE A 85 -17.42 -5.84 -8.06
C PHE A 85 -17.07 -6.11 -9.53
N ALA A 86 -17.47 -7.25 -10.08
CA ALA A 86 -17.19 -7.60 -11.48
C ALA A 86 -17.76 -6.56 -12.46
N VAL A 87 -19.01 -6.13 -12.24
CA VAL A 87 -19.67 -5.09 -13.06
C VAL A 87 -19.01 -3.72 -12.86
N ALA A 88 -18.69 -3.34 -11.62
CA ALA A 88 -18.03 -2.08 -11.33
C ALA A 88 -16.64 -2.01 -11.98
N ARG A 89 -15.86 -3.10 -11.89
CA ARG A 89 -14.54 -3.20 -12.50
C ARG A 89 -14.60 -3.09 -14.01
N ALA A 90 -15.45 -3.87 -14.68
CA ALA A 90 -15.55 -3.85 -16.15
C ALA A 90 -15.93 -2.45 -16.68
N ARG A 91 -16.89 -1.78 -16.03
CA ARG A 91 -17.27 -0.40 -16.39
C ARG A 91 -16.13 0.60 -16.15
N ALA A 92 -15.40 0.43 -15.05
CA ALA A 92 -14.27 1.30 -14.73
C ALA A 92 -13.12 1.11 -15.70
N GLU A 93 -12.80 -0.13 -16.10
CA GLU A 93 -11.77 -0.44 -17.10
C GLU A 93 -12.05 0.23 -18.44
N GLU A 94 -13.30 0.20 -18.92
CA GLU A 94 -13.70 0.90 -20.15
C GLU A 94 -13.55 2.43 -20.01
N ALA A 95 -13.92 3.00 -18.86
CA ALA A 95 -13.84 4.44 -18.65
C ALA A 95 -12.39 4.96 -18.54
N VAL A 96 -11.52 4.25 -17.83
CA VAL A 96 -10.14 4.70 -17.58
C VAL A 96 -9.21 4.49 -18.78
N ALA A 97 -9.58 3.66 -19.75
CA ALA A 97 -8.85 3.49 -21.01
C ALA A 97 -8.75 4.79 -21.83
N HIS A 98 -9.65 5.74 -21.58
CA HIS A 98 -9.70 7.04 -22.25
C HIS A 98 -9.39 8.22 -21.31
N ALA A 99 -8.83 7.96 -20.13
CA ALA A 99 -8.48 9.01 -19.18
C ALA A 99 -7.23 9.77 -19.61
N ASP A 100 -7.34 11.10 -19.68
CA ASP A 100 -6.22 12.00 -20.03
C ASP A 100 -5.26 12.23 -18.86
N SER A 101 -5.76 12.13 -17.62
CA SER A 101 -4.99 12.32 -16.41
C SER A 101 -5.32 11.29 -15.33
N ILE A 102 -4.40 11.14 -14.36
CA ILE A 102 -4.60 10.29 -13.18
C ILE A 102 -5.84 10.74 -12.39
N ALA A 103 -6.10 12.05 -12.31
CA ALA A 103 -7.23 12.59 -11.58
C ALA A 103 -8.59 12.16 -12.18
N ASP A 104 -8.65 12.00 -13.50
CA ASP A 104 -9.87 11.55 -14.19
C ASP A 104 -10.24 10.10 -13.82
N THR A 105 -9.29 9.33 -13.32
CA THR A 105 -9.53 7.95 -12.89
C THR A 105 -10.11 7.84 -11.48
N TYR A 106 -10.04 8.89 -10.66
CA TYR A 106 -10.40 8.84 -9.24
C TYR A 106 -11.84 8.41 -8.96
N PRO A 107 -12.88 8.93 -9.66
CA PRO A 107 -14.25 8.49 -9.42
C PRO A 107 -14.46 7.01 -9.75
N HIS A 108 -13.77 6.52 -10.78
CA HIS A 108 -13.83 5.11 -11.19
C HIS A 108 -13.11 4.20 -10.20
N ILE A 109 -11.96 4.65 -9.69
CA ILE A 109 -11.24 3.96 -8.62
C ILE A 109 -12.08 3.87 -7.34
N ASP A 110 -12.69 4.98 -6.91
CA ASP A 110 -13.51 4.98 -5.69
C ASP A 110 -14.71 4.04 -5.81
N ALA A 111 -15.37 4.01 -6.98
CA ALA A 111 -16.47 3.08 -7.24
C ALA A 111 -16.05 1.60 -7.16
N VAL A 112 -14.89 1.25 -7.73
CA VAL A 112 -14.35 -0.12 -7.67
C VAL A 112 -13.96 -0.49 -6.24
N LEU A 113 -13.33 0.44 -5.50
CA LEU A 113 -12.96 0.24 -4.09
C LEU A 113 -14.20 0.05 -3.21
N ALA A 114 -15.24 0.85 -3.40
CA ALA A 114 -16.51 0.72 -2.69
C ALA A 114 -17.19 -0.62 -2.99
N ALA A 115 -17.15 -1.09 -4.25
CA ALA A 115 -17.68 -2.40 -4.61
C ALA A 115 -16.85 -3.57 -4.03
N ALA A 116 -15.52 -3.42 -3.95
CA ALA A 116 -14.62 -4.46 -3.45
C ALA A 116 -14.57 -4.55 -1.91
N GLY A 117 -14.69 -3.43 -1.19
CA GLY A 117 -14.49 -3.36 0.26
C GLY A 117 -15.66 -2.78 1.05
N GLY A 118 -16.68 -2.26 0.38
CA GLY A 118 -17.87 -1.68 1.01
C GLY A 118 -17.63 -0.30 1.61
N LYS A 119 -18.47 0.09 2.57
CA LYS A 119 -18.56 1.47 3.12
C LYS A 119 -17.28 2.07 3.71
N HIS A 120 -16.27 1.25 4.00
CA HIS A 120 -15.00 1.68 4.59
C HIS A 120 -13.84 1.70 3.58
N SER A 121 -14.11 1.36 2.32
CA SER A 121 -13.13 1.42 1.25
C SER A 121 -13.35 2.66 0.41
N THR A 122 -12.28 3.44 0.24
CA THR A 122 -12.29 4.69 -0.52
C THR A 122 -10.88 5.03 -0.98
N LEU A 123 -10.80 5.91 -1.98
CA LEU A 123 -9.57 6.51 -2.42
C LEU A 123 -9.26 7.77 -1.59
N ILE A 124 -8.06 7.83 -1.00
CA ILE A 124 -7.56 9.08 -0.39
C ILE A 124 -6.86 9.90 -1.48
N LEU A 125 -7.42 11.07 -1.76
CA LEU A 125 -6.91 11.98 -2.80
C LEU A 125 -5.60 12.67 -2.36
N PRO A 126 -4.72 13.03 -3.31
CA PRO A 126 -3.49 13.73 -3.00
C PRO A 126 -3.78 15.07 -2.30
N GLY A 127 -3.01 15.40 -1.25
CA GLY A 127 -3.18 16.64 -0.49
C GLY A 127 -4.41 16.68 0.42
N VAL A 128 -5.25 15.64 0.41
CA VAL A 128 -6.37 15.49 1.34
C VAL A 128 -5.94 14.56 2.46
N VAL A 129 -5.77 15.12 3.67
CA VAL A 129 -5.67 14.33 4.90
C VAL A 129 -7.08 14.30 5.50
N PRO A 130 -7.80 13.16 5.48
CA PRO A 130 -9.09 13.07 6.13
C PRO A 130 -8.91 13.34 7.63
N ARG A 131 -9.39 14.49 8.11
CA ARG A 131 -9.37 14.80 9.54
C ARG A 131 -10.53 14.09 10.23
N GLU A 132 -10.20 13.32 11.25
CA GLU A 132 -11.20 12.81 12.17
C GLU A 132 -11.69 13.92 13.09
N ARG A 133 -12.99 13.94 13.37
CA ARG A 133 -13.55 14.87 14.34
C ARG A 133 -12.96 14.55 15.72
N GLY A 134 -12.31 15.53 16.32
CA GLY A 134 -11.67 15.35 17.63
C GLY A 134 -10.23 14.82 17.57
N ALA A 135 -9.61 14.74 16.38
CA ALA A 135 -8.19 14.34 16.23
C ALA A 135 -7.21 15.30 16.91
N ASP A 136 -7.60 16.56 17.12
CA ASP A 136 -6.78 17.56 17.81
C ASP A 136 -6.91 17.50 19.34
N LEU A 137 -7.79 16.64 19.86
CA LEU A 137 -8.00 16.50 21.31
C LEU A 137 -6.92 15.60 21.91
N VAL A 138 -6.47 15.98 23.10
CA VAL A 138 -5.50 15.19 23.88
C VAL A 138 -6.26 14.22 24.78
N PRO A 139 -5.77 12.98 24.96
CA PRO A 139 -6.31 12.06 25.95
C PRO A 139 -6.33 12.66 27.36
N THR A 140 -7.33 12.29 28.15
CA THR A 140 -7.46 12.74 29.54
C THR A 140 -7.70 11.58 30.50
N VAL A 141 -7.33 11.80 31.76
CA VAL A 141 -7.56 10.89 32.88
C VAL A 141 -8.25 11.68 33.97
N GLU A 142 -9.40 11.21 34.43
CA GLU A 142 -10.18 11.81 35.51
C GLU A 142 -10.58 10.71 36.52
N SER A 143 -10.61 11.03 37.81
CA SER A 143 -11.07 10.09 38.84
C SER A 143 -12.36 10.58 39.50
N ASP A 144 -13.29 9.64 39.70
CA ASP A 144 -14.51 9.83 40.48
C ASP A 144 -14.60 8.71 41.52
N GLY A 145 -14.26 9.04 42.76
CA GLY A 145 -14.09 8.05 43.83
C GLY A 145 -13.03 7.01 43.49
N GLN A 146 -13.43 5.74 43.39
CA GLN A 146 -12.54 4.62 43.08
C GLN A 146 -12.50 4.26 41.58
N VAL A 147 -13.19 5.03 40.73
CA VAL A 147 -13.26 4.79 39.29
C VAL A 147 -12.43 5.83 38.55
N VAL A 148 -11.44 5.37 37.80
CA VAL A 148 -10.60 6.20 36.93
C VAL A 148 -11.14 6.13 35.51
N THR A 149 -11.60 7.24 34.96
CA THR A 149 -12.07 7.35 33.57
C THR A 149 -10.96 7.89 32.68
N VAL A 150 -10.60 7.12 31.66
CA VAL A 150 -9.65 7.53 30.63
C VAL A 150 -10.44 7.85 29.36
N THR A 151 -10.41 9.11 28.94
CA THR A 151 -11.03 9.53 27.68
C THR A 151 -10.01 9.49 26.56
N LEU A 152 -10.27 8.68 25.53
CA LEU A 152 -9.38 8.47 24.41
C LEU A 152 -9.99 9.07 23.14
N PRO A 153 -9.65 10.31 22.76
CA PRO A 153 -10.18 10.95 21.55
C PRO A 153 -9.68 10.29 20.27
N ALA A 154 -10.39 10.53 19.16
CA ALA A 154 -10.04 10.03 17.83
C ALA A 154 -8.60 10.38 17.42
N THR A 155 -8.02 9.56 16.55
CA THR A 155 -6.70 9.80 15.95
C THR A 155 -6.81 9.82 14.43
N ASP A 156 -5.89 10.52 13.77
CA ASP A 156 -5.81 10.57 12.30
C ASP A 156 -4.49 9.97 11.78
N ALA A 157 -4.26 10.05 10.48
CA ALA A 157 -3.07 9.47 9.85
C ALA A 157 -1.73 10.08 10.30
N GLY A 158 -1.74 11.26 10.93
CA GLY A 158 -0.55 11.98 11.40
C GLY A 158 -0.30 11.87 12.89
N TRP A 159 -1.08 11.06 13.61
CA TRP A 159 -0.99 11.00 15.07
C TRP A 159 0.36 10.46 15.59
N ASP A 160 0.81 11.02 16.70
CA ASP A 160 1.97 10.54 17.43
C ASP A 160 1.52 9.57 18.54
N GLY A 161 1.73 8.27 18.29
CA GLY A 161 1.35 7.23 19.24
C GLY A 161 2.11 7.29 20.55
N GLN A 162 3.35 7.80 20.57
CA GLN A 162 4.11 7.92 21.79
C GLN A 162 3.59 9.09 22.63
N ALA A 163 3.39 10.26 22.02
CA ALA A 163 2.80 11.41 22.71
C ALA A 163 1.40 11.09 23.27
N TYR A 164 0.60 10.30 22.54
CA TYR A 164 -0.73 9.87 22.97
C TYR A 164 -0.67 8.97 24.22
N VAL A 165 0.30 8.06 24.28
CA VAL A 165 0.53 7.20 25.46
C VAL A 165 1.11 8.01 26.63
N ASP A 166 2.08 8.88 26.36
CA ASP A 166 2.73 9.72 27.37
C ASP A 166 1.75 10.68 28.05
N ALA A 167 0.67 11.08 27.36
CA ALA A 167 -0.39 11.90 27.93
C ALA A 167 -1.27 11.16 28.97
N VAL A 168 -1.41 9.83 28.85
CA VAL A 168 -2.33 9.02 29.68
C VAL A 168 -1.58 8.22 30.74
N ALA A 169 -0.51 7.55 30.33
CA ALA A 169 0.11 6.49 31.12
C ALA A 169 0.60 6.96 32.50
N PRO A 170 1.28 8.12 32.64
CA PRO A 170 1.71 8.60 33.96
C PRO A 170 0.53 8.89 34.89
N ALA A 171 -0.48 9.61 34.40
CA ALA A 171 -1.65 9.99 35.19
C ALA A 171 -2.48 8.77 35.59
N LEU A 172 -2.71 7.83 34.67
CA LEU A 172 -3.43 6.59 34.97
C LEU A 172 -2.70 5.74 36.03
N VAL A 173 -1.37 5.63 35.93
CA VAL A 173 -0.57 4.88 36.89
C VAL A 173 -0.59 5.52 38.28
N GLU A 174 -0.59 6.86 38.35
CA GLU A 174 -0.69 7.59 39.61
C GLU A 174 -2.05 7.35 40.29
N GLU A 175 -3.15 7.49 39.56
CA GLU A 175 -4.52 7.28 40.08
C GLU A 175 -4.74 5.82 40.54
N LEU A 176 -4.18 4.84 39.82
CA LEU A 176 -4.26 3.41 40.19
C LEU A 176 -3.38 3.02 41.38
N ARG A 177 -2.34 3.79 41.69
CA ARG A 177 -1.53 3.59 42.91
C ARG A 177 -2.18 4.17 44.15
N GLY A 178 -3.09 5.13 43.97
CA GLY A 178 -3.94 5.66 45.04
C GLY A 178 -5.12 4.73 45.34
N ASP A 179 -6.33 5.28 45.35
CA ASP A 179 -7.55 4.57 45.72
C ASP A 179 -8.32 3.99 44.50
N GLY A 180 -7.77 4.14 43.29
CA GLY A 180 -8.38 3.64 42.05
C GLY A 180 -8.51 2.12 42.04
N CYS A 181 -9.76 1.62 42.02
CA CYS A 181 -10.08 0.20 42.00
C CYS A 181 -10.67 -0.27 40.66
N ALA A 182 -11.09 0.65 39.80
CA ALA A 182 -11.65 0.35 38.49
C ALA A 182 -11.22 1.38 37.44
N VAL A 183 -11.15 0.94 36.17
CA VAL A 183 -10.85 1.81 35.03
C VAL A 183 -11.99 1.76 34.03
N MET A 184 -12.51 2.92 33.66
CA MET A 184 -13.44 3.10 32.55
C MET A 184 -12.70 3.71 31.36
N LEU A 185 -12.82 3.08 30.20
CA LEU A 185 -12.26 3.61 28.95
C LEU A 185 -13.40 4.26 28.14
N ASP A 186 -13.39 5.58 28.03
CA ASP A 186 -14.35 6.31 27.20
C ASP A 186 -13.82 6.42 25.75
N LEU A 187 -14.45 5.64 24.87
CA LEU A 187 -14.18 5.58 23.44
C LEU A 187 -15.32 6.20 22.61
N ARG A 188 -16.28 6.92 23.21
CA ARG A 188 -17.46 7.43 22.48
C ARG A 188 -17.10 8.43 21.37
N GLY A 189 -15.95 9.10 21.49
CA GLY A 189 -15.38 9.96 20.45
C GLY A 189 -14.57 9.24 19.37
N GLN A 190 -14.38 7.92 19.47
CA GLN A 190 -13.60 7.13 18.50
C GLN A 190 -14.52 6.61 17.39
N HIS A 191 -14.27 7.03 16.16
CA HIS A 191 -15.08 6.66 15.00
C HIS A 191 -14.30 5.83 13.97
N ARG A 192 -12.96 5.95 13.99
CA ARG A 192 -12.04 5.25 13.10
C ARG A 192 -10.81 4.85 13.90
N TRP A 193 -10.31 3.64 13.69
CA TRP A 193 -9.16 3.11 14.43
C TRP A 193 -7.87 3.28 13.62
N GLY A 194 -6.94 4.09 14.13
CA GLY A 194 -5.55 4.13 13.67
C GLY A 194 -4.71 3.01 14.29
N TYR A 195 -5.12 1.74 14.18
CA TYR A 195 -4.27 0.64 14.67
C TYR A 195 -3.04 0.53 13.76
N GLY A 196 -1.86 0.77 14.34
CA GLY A 196 -0.59 0.45 13.71
C GLY A 196 -0.57 -0.98 13.16
N ALA A 197 -0.22 -1.12 11.89
CA ALA A 197 0.19 -2.33 11.17
C ALA A 197 -0.67 -3.63 11.22
N HIS A 198 -1.82 -3.69 11.90
CA HIS A 198 -2.56 -4.97 12.03
C HIS A 198 -4.07 -4.99 11.76
N ALA A 199 -4.70 -3.88 11.35
CA ALA A 199 -6.07 -3.91 10.83
C ALA A 199 -6.09 -4.40 9.37
N ARG A 200 -5.94 -5.70 9.16
CA ARG A 200 -6.06 -6.32 7.83
C ARG A 200 -7.53 -6.30 7.40
N ARG A 201 -7.80 -5.70 6.23
CA ARG A 201 -8.99 -5.83 5.34
C ARG A 201 -9.84 -4.56 5.11
N CYS A 202 -9.32 -3.36 5.33
CA CYS A 202 -9.83 -2.18 4.62
C CYS A 202 -8.98 -1.96 3.37
N VAL A 203 -9.59 -1.95 2.18
CA VAL A 203 -8.87 -1.56 0.96
C VAL A 203 -8.89 -0.04 0.91
N THR A 204 -7.76 0.57 1.25
CA THR A 204 -7.54 2.00 1.12
C THR A 204 -6.39 2.20 0.15
N ALA A 205 -6.64 2.90 -0.95
CA ALA A 205 -5.59 3.33 -1.85
C ALA A 205 -5.23 4.77 -1.51
N VAL A 206 -3.93 5.06 -1.39
CA VAL A 206 -3.41 6.42 -1.29
C VAL A 206 -2.95 6.84 -2.67
N ALA A 207 -3.52 7.92 -3.19
CA ALA A 207 -3.05 8.52 -4.42
C ALA A 207 -1.75 9.29 -4.15
N GLY A 208 -0.69 8.92 -4.88
CA GLY A 208 0.59 9.61 -4.74
C GLY A 208 1.43 9.45 -5.97
N TRP A 209 1.08 10.17 -7.04
CA TRP A 209 1.92 10.52 -8.19
C TRP A 209 1.37 11.80 -8.82
#